data_AF-A0A6U5GNU6-F1
#
_entry.id   AF-A0A6U5GNU6-F1
#
_cell.length_a   1.000
_cell.length_b   1.000
_cell.length_c   1.000
_cell.angle_alpha   90.00
_cell.angle_beta   90.00
_cell.angle_gamma   90.00
#
_symmetry.space_group_name_H-M   'P 1'
#
loop_
_entity.id
_entity.type
_entity.pdbx_description
1 polymer ?
#
loop_
_entity_poly.entity_id
_entity_poly.type
_entity_poly.pdbx_seq_one_letter_code
_entity_poly.pdbx_strand_id
1 'polypeptide(L)'
;SKERPMRHAGLRKRDEACGREARAAPCSQRPLVGHNCLYDLMFCLRHFHAPLPPSLPDFKATVRRLLPVVWDTKLLAHAAGCYPDTALGPLHEAVRASVRADGSAGSVSLAEGFGRYDGGGMCHEAGCAE
;
A
#
# COMPACT_ATOMS: atom_id res chain seq x y z
N SER A 1 -18.79 52.14 -19.51
CA SER A 1 -19.32 51.66 -18.23
C SER A 1 -18.85 50.26 -17.91
N LYS A 2 -17.88 50.18 -16.99
CA LYS A 2 -17.57 49.11 -16.02
C LYS A 2 -17.46 47.66 -16.52
N GLU A 3 -16.24 47.29 -16.93
CA GLU A 3 -15.69 45.95 -16.66
C GLU A 3 -15.69 45.68 -15.14
N ARG A 4 -16.18 44.52 -14.72
CA ARG A 4 -16.05 44.05 -13.33
C ARG A 4 -14.98 42.95 -13.27
N PRO A 5 -13.89 43.12 -12.51
CA PRO A 5 -12.99 42.02 -12.19
C PRO A 5 -13.54 41.27 -10.98
N MET A 6 -13.83 39.97 -11.13
CA MET A 6 -14.03 39.06 -10.01
C MET A 6 -12.66 38.77 -9.36
N ARG A 7 -12.42 39.34 -8.18
CA ARG A 7 -11.29 38.99 -7.32
C ARG A 7 -11.75 38.10 -6.17
N HIS A 8 -11.01 37.01 -6.01
CA HIS A 8 -10.64 36.29 -4.78
C HIS A 8 -11.74 35.64 -3.93
N ALA A 9 -11.61 34.34 -3.67
CA ALA A 9 -10.96 33.83 -2.44
C ALA A 9 -11.14 32.31 -2.30
N GLY A 10 -10.14 31.62 -1.75
CA GLY A 10 -10.41 30.42 -0.94
C GLY A 10 -9.96 29.05 -1.43
N LEU A 11 -8.75 28.90 -2.00
CA LEU A 11 -8.05 27.61 -2.05
C LEU A 11 -6.83 27.68 -1.14
N ARG A 12 -7.07 27.71 0.17
CA ARG A 12 -6.05 27.48 1.20
C ARG A 12 -6.65 26.56 2.25
N LYS A 13 -5.85 25.56 2.65
CA LYS A 13 -6.03 24.57 3.71
C LYS A 13 -6.71 23.25 3.31
N ARG A 14 -5.93 22.33 2.74
CA ARG A 14 -6.10 20.86 2.90
C ARG A 14 -4.75 20.15 3.10
N ASP A 15 -3.82 20.79 3.82
CA ASP A 15 -2.47 20.23 4.05
C ASP A 15 -2.26 19.62 5.45
N GLU A 16 -3.27 19.56 6.31
CA GLU A 16 -3.05 19.19 7.71
C GLU A 16 -3.88 17.97 8.12
N ALA A 17 -3.40 16.79 7.72
CA ALA A 17 -3.44 15.55 8.52
C ALA A 17 -2.78 14.38 7.75
N CYS A 18 -3.15 14.17 6.50
CA CYS A 18 -2.77 12.95 5.76
C CYS A 18 -1.38 13.01 5.08
N GLY A 19 -0.78 14.21 4.95
CA GLY A 19 0.51 14.39 4.29
C GLY A 19 1.76 14.23 5.16
N ARG A 20 1.62 14.08 6.50
CA ARG A 20 2.79 13.99 7.39
C ARG A 20 3.40 12.59 7.46
N GLU A 21 2.61 11.54 7.32
CA GLU A 21 3.13 10.16 7.32
C GLU A 21 3.97 9.87 6.06
N ALA A 22 3.59 10.46 4.91
CA ALA A 22 4.34 10.36 3.66
C ALA A 22 5.69 11.14 3.66
N ARG A 23 5.95 12.01 4.65
CA ARG A 23 7.18 12.81 4.75
C ARG A 23 8.16 12.35 5.83
N ALA A 24 7.76 11.39 6.68
CA ALA A 24 8.59 10.92 7.78
C ALA A 24 9.46 9.71 7.39
N ALA A 25 10.50 9.97 6.59
CA ALA A 25 11.84 9.34 6.62
C ALA A 25 12.50 9.35 5.22
N PRO A 26 13.55 10.14 4.98
CA PRO A 26 14.36 10.07 3.76
C PRO A 26 15.26 8.81 3.62
N CYS A 27 15.11 7.77 4.45
CA CYS A 27 16.15 6.71 4.56
C CYS A 27 15.68 5.27 4.79
N SER A 28 14.39 4.94 4.86
CA SER A 28 14.03 3.53 4.96
C SER A 28 13.99 2.90 3.58
N GLN A 29 15.05 2.20 3.17
CA GLN A 29 15.02 1.22 2.06
C GLN A 29 14.12 0.00 2.39
N ARG A 30 13.11 0.18 3.25
CA ARG A 30 12.18 -0.86 3.65
C ARG A 30 11.27 -1.14 2.46
N PRO A 31 11.11 -2.42 2.06
CA PRO A 31 10.24 -2.78 0.96
C PRO A 31 8.79 -2.42 1.30
N LEU A 32 8.09 -1.79 0.35
CA LEU A 32 6.63 -1.74 0.40
C LEU A 32 6.10 -3.10 -0.06
N VAL A 33 5.38 -3.79 0.82
CA VAL A 33 4.74 -5.07 0.50
C VAL A 33 3.24 -4.83 0.31
N GLY A 34 2.69 -5.33 -0.79
CA GLY A 34 1.26 -5.26 -1.09
C GLY A 34 0.77 -6.52 -1.81
N HIS A 35 -0.54 -6.63 -2.03
CA HIS A 35 -1.14 -7.75 -2.74
C HIS A 35 -1.95 -7.22 -3.91
N ASN A 36 -1.52 -7.48 -5.16
CA ASN A 36 -2.15 -6.91 -6.35
C ASN A 36 -2.20 -5.36 -6.30
N CYS A 37 -1.10 -4.74 -5.89
CA CYS A 37 -1.05 -3.37 -5.35
C CYS A 37 -0.94 -2.26 -6.40
N LEU A 38 -1.13 -2.56 -7.69
CA LEU A 38 -0.97 -1.59 -8.77
C LEU A 38 -1.92 -0.39 -8.60
N TYR A 39 -3.21 -0.66 -8.32
CA TYR A 39 -4.19 0.40 -8.15
C TYR A 39 -3.96 1.19 -6.87
N ASP A 40 -3.53 0.55 -5.79
CA ASP A 40 -3.15 1.23 -4.55
C ASP A 40 -2.03 2.24 -4.82
N LEU A 41 -0.97 1.82 -5.54
CA LEU A 41 0.11 2.71 -5.94
C LEU A 41 -0.39 3.89 -6.78
N MET A 42 -1.28 3.64 -7.75
CA MET A 42 -1.86 4.71 -8.57
C MET A 42 -2.69 5.68 -7.75
N PHE A 43 -3.54 5.18 -6.84
CA PHE A 43 -4.37 6.01 -5.98
C PHE A 43 -3.54 6.78 -4.97
N CYS A 44 -2.56 6.17 -4.30
CA CYS A 44 -1.66 6.85 -3.38
C CYS A 44 -0.88 7.96 -4.07
N LEU A 45 -0.33 7.70 -5.26
CA LEU A 45 0.39 8.72 -6.02
C LEU A 45 -0.51 9.90 -6.38
N ARG A 46 -1.72 9.61 -6.89
CA ARG A 46 -2.69 10.64 -7.29
C ARG A 46 -3.11 11.54 -6.12
N HIS A 47 -3.30 10.96 -4.94
CA HIS A 47 -3.85 11.69 -3.78
C HIS A 47 -2.77 12.37 -2.94
N PHE A 48 -1.57 11.79 -2.83
CA PHE A 48 -0.54 12.24 -1.90
C PHE A 48 0.72 12.80 -2.55
N HIS A 49 0.91 12.64 -3.87
CA HIS A 49 2.10 13.11 -4.56
C HIS A 49 1.79 14.17 -5.63
N ALA A 50 1.15 13.75 -6.72
CA ALA A 50 0.92 14.58 -7.92
C ALA A 50 -0.11 13.89 -8.83
N PRO A 51 -0.69 14.59 -9.82
CA PRO A 51 -1.46 13.95 -10.88
C PRO A 51 -0.68 12.78 -11.51
N LEU A 52 -1.40 11.71 -11.88
CA LEU A 52 -0.78 10.53 -12.48
C LEU A 52 -0.02 10.92 -13.77
N PRO A 53 1.21 10.45 -13.97
CA PRO A 53 1.93 10.69 -15.21
C PRO A 53 1.17 10.15 -16.42
N PRO A 54 1.30 10.80 -17.60
CA PRO A 54 0.53 10.45 -18.79
C PRO A 54 0.97 9.14 -19.44
N SER A 55 2.17 8.63 -19.09
CA SER A 55 2.75 7.44 -19.68
C SER A 55 3.16 6.41 -18.63
N LEU A 56 3.11 5.13 -19.01
CA LEU A 56 3.56 4.04 -18.15
C LEU A 56 5.06 4.15 -17.79
N PRO A 57 5.99 4.54 -18.69
CA PRO A 57 7.39 4.79 -18.32
C PRO A 57 7.54 5.87 -17.25
N ASP A 58 6.83 6.98 -17.35
CA ASP A 58 6.93 8.08 -16.38
C ASP A 58 6.33 7.70 -15.02
N PHE A 59 5.23 6.93 -15.04
CA PHE A 59 4.66 6.32 -13.85
C PHE A 59 5.69 5.40 -13.17
N LYS A 60 6.30 4.50 -13.94
CA LYS A 60 7.35 3.57 -13.46
C LYS A 60 8.57 4.30 -12.88
N ALA A 61 9.00 5.41 -13.49
CA ALA A 61 10.10 6.22 -13.00
C ALA A 61 9.74 6.93 -11.68
N THR A 62 8.53 7.46 -11.60
CA THR A 62 8.01 8.13 -10.39
C THR A 62 7.87 7.15 -9.23
N VAL A 63 7.29 5.97 -9.46
CA VAL A 63 7.18 4.90 -8.44
C VAL A 63 8.57 4.50 -7.94
N ARG A 64 9.52 4.19 -8.84
CA ARG A 64 10.89 3.78 -8.44
C ARG A 64 11.64 4.84 -7.64
N ARG A 65 11.39 6.12 -7.94
CA ARG A 65 12.01 7.24 -7.21
C ARG A 65 11.45 7.36 -5.79
N LEU A 66 10.16 7.10 -5.59
CA LEU A 66 9.48 7.30 -4.30
C LEU A 66 9.48 6.03 -3.44
N LEU A 67 9.37 4.87 -4.08
CA LEU A 67 9.24 3.55 -3.48
C LEU A 67 10.27 2.63 -4.17
N PRO A 68 11.54 2.68 -3.74
CA PRO A 68 12.64 2.02 -4.44
C PRO A 68 12.50 0.50 -4.47
N VAL A 69 11.80 -0.09 -3.48
CA VAL A 69 11.54 -1.52 -3.41
C VAL A 69 10.05 -1.75 -3.17
N VAL A 70 9.40 -2.46 -4.10
CA VAL A 70 7.99 -2.84 -4.02
C VAL A 70 7.87 -4.35 -4.28
N TRP A 71 7.23 -5.06 -3.37
CA TRP A 71 6.95 -6.49 -3.47
C TRP A 71 5.44 -6.72 -3.56
N ASP A 72 5.00 -7.25 -4.69
CA ASP A 72 3.61 -7.66 -4.88
C ASP A 72 3.49 -9.16 -4.59
N THR A 73 2.84 -9.50 -3.50
CA THR A 73 2.71 -10.89 -3.03
C THR A 73 1.92 -11.77 -4.00
N LYS A 74 0.96 -11.22 -4.74
CA LYS A 74 0.23 -11.96 -5.77
C LYS A 74 1.15 -12.31 -6.93
N LEU A 75 1.97 -11.35 -7.37
CA LEU A 75 2.97 -11.58 -8.41
C LEU A 75 4.03 -12.58 -7.95
N LEU A 76 4.50 -12.47 -6.70
CA LEU A 76 5.46 -13.42 -6.11
C LEU A 76 4.89 -14.84 -6.04
N ALA A 77 3.64 -15.00 -5.59
CA ALA A 77 2.97 -16.29 -5.55
C ALA A 77 2.79 -16.90 -6.96
N HIS A 78 2.41 -16.08 -7.93
CA HIS A 78 2.33 -16.51 -9.33
C HIS A 78 3.70 -16.94 -9.87
N ALA A 79 4.78 -16.21 -9.56
CA ALA A 79 6.13 -16.55 -9.98
C ALA A 79 6.66 -17.83 -9.33
N ALA A 80 6.25 -18.12 -8.08
CA ALA A 80 6.60 -19.35 -7.39
C ALA A 80 5.92 -20.59 -8.03
N GLY A 81 4.74 -20.44 -8.63
CA GLY A 81 4.07 -21.49 -9.39
C GLY A 81 3.55 -22.68 -8.57
N CYS A 82 3.64 -22.61 -7.24
CA CYS A 82 3.24 -23.68 -6.32
C CYS A 82 1.91 -23.42 -5.61
N TYR A 83 1.23 -22.31 -5.90
CA TYR A 83 -0.04 -21.94 -5.29
C TYR A 83 -1.19 -22.05 -6.31
N PRO A 84 -2.23 -22.85 -6.03
CA PRO A 84 -3.34 -23.06 -6.95
C PRO A 84 -4.26 -21.82 -7.06
N ASP A 85 -4.33 -21.03 -5.99
CA ASP A 85 -5.04 -19.76 -5.94
C ASP A 85 -4.11 -18.70 -5.33
N THR A 86 -4.11 -17.52 -5.95
CA THR A 86 -3.30 -16.37 -5.57
C THR A 86 -4.15 -15.19 -5.09
N ALA A 87 -5.45 -15.40 -4.84
CA ALA A 87 -6.24 -14.50 -4.03
C ALA A 87 -5.71 -14.50 -2.58
N LEU A 88 -5.84 -13.36 -1.88
CA LEU A 88 -5.15 -13.13 -0.61
C LEU A 88 -5.50 -14.16 0.47
N GLY A 89 -6.78 -14.42 0.72
CA GLY A 89 -7.21 -15.42 1.71
C GLY A 89 -6.72 -16.84 1.43
N PRO A 90 -7.02 -17.42 0.25
CA PRO A 90 -6.52 -18.74 -0.13
C PRO A 90 -4.98 -18.84 -0.11
N LEU A 91 -4.29 -17.79 -0.56
CA LEU A 91 -2.83 -17.72 -0.52
C LEU A 91 -2.31 -17.67 0.92
N HIS A 92 -2.95 -16.90 1.80
CA HIS A 92 -2.61 -16.80 3.22
C HIS A 92 -2.69 -18.18 3.88
N GLU A 93 -3.81 -18.89 3.69
CA GLU A 93 -4.00 -20.22 4.26
C GLU A 93 -2.98 -21.23 3.72
N ALA A 94 -2.72 -21.22 2.41
CA ALA A 94 -1.73 -22.09 1.79
C ALA A 94 -0.31 -21.85 2.33
N VAL A 95 0.13 -20.58 2.42
CA VAL A 95 1.44 -20.22 2.96
C VAL A 95 1.54 -20.58 4.44
N ARG A 96 0.49 -20.27 5.22
CA ARG A 96 0.45 -20.56 6.66
C ARG A 96 0.53 -22.06 6.93
N ALA A 97 -0.11 -22.89 6.11
CA ALA A 97 -0.01 -24.35 6.19
C ALA A 97 1.43 -24.82 5.91
N SER A 98 2.06 -24.33 4.84
CA SER A 98 3.44 -24.71 4.49
C SER A 98 4.46 -24.28 5.55
N VAL A 99 4.37 -23.05 6.05
CA VAL A 99 5.28 -22.51 7.06
C VAL A 99 5.20 -23.27 8.39
N ARG A 100 3.99 -23.75 8.76
CA ARG A 100 3.81 -24.64 9.92
C ARG A 100 4.46 -26.02 9.70
N ALA A 101 4.39 -26.56 8.49
CA ALA A 101 5.02 -27.83 8.16
C ALA A 101 6.55 -27.75 8.19
N ASP A 102 7.12 -26.64 7.72
CA ASP A 102 8.58 -26.42 7.65
C ASP A 102 9.19 -25.94 8.98
N GLY A 103 8.37 -25.64 9.98
CA GLY A 103 8.83 -25.12 11.29
C GLY A 103 9.45 -23.72 11.23
N SER A 104 9.32 -23.02 10.10
CA SER A 104 9.95 -21.73 9.79
C SER A 104 9.06 -20.52 10.16
N ALA A 105 7.98 -20.75 10.92
CA ALA A 105 7.05 -19.71 11.33
C ALA A 105 7.73 -18.66 12.23
N GLY A 106 8.06 -17.50 11.65
CA GLY A 106 8.40 -16.32 12.44
C GLY A 106 7.21 -15.93 13.32
N SER A 107 7.44 -15.71 14.62
CA SER A 107 6.39 -15.23 15.51
C SER A 107 6.06 -13.77 15.17
N VAL A 108 4.82 -13.51 14.74
CA VAL A 108 4.30 -12.15 14.63
C VAL A 108 3.65 -11.82 15.97
N SER A 109 4.27 -10.92 16.74
CA SER A 109 3.71 -10.40 17.99
C SER A 109 3.17 -8.99 17.78
N LEU A 110 1.94 -8.75 18.22
CA LEU A 110 1.37 -7.41 18.24
C LEU A 110 2.06 -6.56 19.32
N ALA A 111 2.35 -5.30 19.01
CA ALA A 111 2.91 -4.38 19.98
C ALA A 111 1.92 -4.09 21.12
N GLU A 112 2.43 -3.73 22.29
CA GLU A 112 1.61 -3.42 23.45
C GLU A 112 0.56 -2.33 23.12
N GLY A 113 -0.71 -2.61 23.42
CA GLY A 113 -1.83 -1.72 23.09
C GLY A 113 -2.45 -1.91 21.69
N PHE A 114 -1.93 -2.82 20.84
CA PHE A 114 -2.40 -3.04 19.46
C PHE A 114 -3.04 -4.42 19.21
N GLY A 115 -3.99 -4.84 20.05
CA GLY A 115 -4.63 -6.18 20.00
C GLY A 115 -5.80 -6.36 19.01
N ARG A 116 -6.06 -5.40 18.10
CA ARG A 116 -7.29 -5.40 17.27
C ARG A 116 -7.48 -6.64 16.41
N TYR A 117 -6.38 -7.30 16.03
CA TYR A 117 -6.34 -8.45 15.12
C TYR A 117 -5.96 -9.76 15.82
N ASP A 118 -5.97 -9.81 17.15
CA ASP A 118 -5.57 -10.99 17.93
C ASP A 118 -6.62 -12.13 17.88
N GLY A 119 -7.76 -11.91 17.21
CA GLY A 119 -8.81 -12.90 16.98
C GLY A 119 -9.22 -12.91 15.50
N GLY A 120 -9.32 -14.12 14.91
CA GLY A 120 -9.79 -14.29 13.53
C GLY A 120 -11.28 -13.96 13.37
N GLY A 121 -11.71 -13.74 12.11
CA GLY A 121 -13.13 -13.49 11.79
C GLY A 121 -13.52 -12.02 11.65
N MET A 122 -12.63 -11.19 11.11
CA MET A 122 -12.94 -9.79 10.81
C MET A 122 -13.48 -9.61 9.38
N CYS A 123 -14.27 -8.56 9.17
CA CYS A 123 -14.62 -8.10 7.84
C CYS A 123 -13.40 -7.45 7.17
N HIS A 124 -13.31 -7.52 5.84
CA HIS A 124 -12.21 -6.92 5.09
C HIS A 124 -12.11 -5.41 5.36
N GLU A 125 -10.94 -4.96 5.80
CA GLU A 125 -10.55 -3.55 5.93
C GLU A 125 -9.10 -3.35 5.44
N ALA A 126 -8.69 -2.12 5.16
CA ALA A 126 -7.34 -1.85 4.63
C ALA A 126 -6.19 -2.34 5.54
N GLY A 127 -6.45 -2.53 6.85
CA GLY A 127 -5.51 -3.12 7.81
C GLY A 127 -5.63 -4.64 7.97
N CYS A 128 -6.72 -5.25 7.51
CA CYS A 128 -6.99 -6.69 7.60
C CYS A 128 -7.76 -7.15 6.36
N ALA A 129 -7.02 -7.73 5.43
CA ALA A 129 -7.56 -8.34 4.23
C ALA A 129 -7.29 -9.84 4.32
N GLU A 130 -8.14 -10.55 5.06
CA GLU A 130 -8.20 -12.02 5.03
C GLU A 130 -8.95 -12.53 3.80
#